data_AF-A0A431N5T8-F1
#
_entry.id   AF-A0A431N5T8-F1
#
_cell.length_a   1.000
_cell.length_b   1.000
_cell.length_c   1.000
_cell.angle_alpha   90.00
_cell.angle_beta   90.00
_cell.angle_gamma   90.00
#
_symmetry.space_group_name_H-M   'P 1'
#
loop_
_entity.id
_entity.type
_entity.pdbx_description
1 polymer ?
#
loop_
_entity_poly.entity_id
_entity_poly.type
_entity_poly.pdbx_seq_one_letter_code
_entity_poly.pdbx_strand_id
1 'polypeptide(L)'
;APAGTLVIDCRGMGARDALKPLRGVRGERIVIRTKEVSFSRPVRLLHPRHPLYVVPWPDHEFMVGATVIESEDDSPVTVRSSLELLSLAYALHPAFGEAEVVTAGAGVRPSWPDNYPKIIPAGNVIHVNGSYRHGFLLAPLLAKLVVDYIAQGTADPLFFAAV
;
A
#
# COMPACT_ATOMS: atom_id res chain seq x y z
N ALA A 1 17.19 -11.54 -20.79
CA ALA A 1 16.55 -12.87 -20.71
C ALA A 1 16.88 -13.63 -22.00
N PRO A 2 17.03 -14.97 -21.97
CA PRO A 2 17.23 -15.74 -23.19
C PRO A 2 16.04 -15.55 -24.14
N ALA A 3 16.29 -15.62 -25.45
CA ALA A 3 15.26 -15.45 -26.48
C ALA A 3 14.09 -16.43 -26.23
N GLY A 4 12.88 -15.90 -26.10
CA GLY A 4 11.65 -16.68 -25.89
C GLY A 4 11.13 -16.74 -24.44
N THR A 5 11.80 -16.16 -23.45
CA THR A 5 11.26 -16.09 -22.07
C THR A 5 10.41 -14.83 -21.87
N LEU A 6 9.14 -15.02 -21.49
CA LEU A 6 8.26 -13.96 -21.01
C LEU A 6 8.57 -13.65 -19.54
N VAL A 7 8.74 -12.36 -19.21
CA VAL A 7 9.00 -11.88 -17.85
C VAL A 7 7.80 -11.07 -17.37
N ILE A 8 7.31 -11.34 -16.15
CA ILE A 8 6.30 -10.51 -15.49
C ILE A 8 7.01 -9.70 -14.39
N ASP A 9 7.14 -8.40 -14.60
CA ASP A 9 7.85 -7.50 -13.68
C ASP A 9 6.88 -6.86 -12.67
N CYS A 10 6.95 -7.35 -11.42
CA CYS A 10 6.16 -6.88 -10.27
C CYS A 10 7.05 -6.28 -9.16
N ARG A 11 8.25 -5.77 -9.48
CA ARG A 11 9.26 -5.34 -8.48
C ARG A 11 8.88 -4.06 -7.69
N GLY A 12 7.70 -3.49 -7.89
CA GLY A 12 7.28 -2.27 -7.21
C GLY A 12 8.21 -1.10 -7.56
N MET A 13 8.71 -0.37 -6.55
CA MET A 13 9.66 0.72 -6.76
C MET A 13 10.98 0.26 -7.41
N GLY A 14 11.34 -1.01 -7.30
CA GLY A 14 12.53 -1.58 -7.95
C GLY A 14 12.46 -1.60 -9.49
N ALA A 15 11.30 -1.33 -10.09
CA ALA A 15 11.13 -1.22 -11.55
C ALA A 15 11.24 0.22 -12.06
N ARG A 16 11.66 1.20 -11.24
CA ARG A 16 11.76 2.63 -11.61
C ARG A 16 12.76 2.89 -12.74
N ASP A 17 13.74 2.00 -12.91
CA ASP A 17 14.70 2.01 -14.01
C ASP A 17 14.01 1.92 -15.38
N ALA A 18 13.01 1.04 -15.49
CA ALA A 18 12.19 0.84 -16.68
C ALA A 18 10.90 1.71 -16.70
N LEU A 19 10.34 2.03 -15.53
CA LEU A 19 9.06 2.73 -15.37
C LEU A 19 9.26 4.14 -14.79
N LYS A 20 9.88 5.03 -15.58
CA LYS A 20 10.27 6.39 -15.12
C LYS A 20 9.17 7.21 -14.44
N PRO A 21 7.89 7.17 -14.87
CA PRO A 21 6.83 7.96 -14.22
C PRO A 21 6.30 7.37 -12.90
N LEU A 22 6.72 6.17 -12.50
CA LEU A 22 6.30 5.54 -11.24
C LEU A 22 6.87 6.31 -10.06
N ARG A 23 6.08 6.85 -9.15
CA ARG A 23 6.57 7.54 -7.93
C ARG A 23 6.34 6.69 -6.68
N GLY A 24 7.12 6.96 -5.64
CA GLY A 24 6.93 6.41 -4.31
C GLY A 24 6.01 7.26 -3.45
N VAL A 25 5.10 6.61 -2.73
CA VAL A 25 4.29 7.24 -1.69
C VAL A 25 4.51 6.54 -0.38
N ARG A 26 5.25 7.21 0.50
CA ARG A 26 5.57 6.73 1.84
C ARG A 26 4.30 6.63 2.69
N GLY A 27 4.19 5.52 3.41
CA GLY A 27 3.16 5.28 4.40
C GLY A 27 3.77 4.77 5.69
N GLU A 28 3.44 5.46 6.78
CA GLU A 28 3.89 5.14 8.13
C GLU A 28 2.72 4.58 8.94
N ARG A 29 2.99 3.57 9.76
CA ARG A 29 2.03 2.92 10.66
C ARG A 29 2.65 2.65 12.02
N ILE A 30 1.80 2.57 13.04
CA ILE A 30 2.18 2.16 14.38
C ILE A 30 1.28 1.00 14.80
N VAL A 31 1.85 0.01 15.50
CA VAL A 31 1.09 -1.05 16.14
C VAL A 31 1.10 -0.78 17.64
N ILE A 32 -0.09 -0.73 18.23
CA ILE A 32 -0.28 -0.56 19.66
C ILE A 32 -0.97 -1.80 20.25
N ARG A 33 -0.79 -2.06 21.55
CA ARG A 33 -1.42 -3.19 22.24
C ARG A 33 -2.13 -2.74 23.51
N THR A 34 -3.38 -3.15 23.67
CA THR A 34 -4.16 -2.91 24.91
C THR A 34 -5.31 -3.89 25.04
N LYS A 35 -5.58 -4.34 26.27
CA LYS A 35 -6.74 -5.20 26.58
C LYS A 35 -8.01 -4.40 26.90
N GLU A 36 -7.89 -3.08 27.06
CA GLU A 36 -9.01 -2.21 27.44
C GLU A 36 -9.96 -1.91 26.28
N VAL A 37 -9.49 -2.09 25.04
CA VAL A 37 -10.27 -1.91 23.83
C VAL A 37 -10.46 -3.27 23.14
N SER A 38 -11.66 -3.53 22.64
CA SER A 38 -11.96 -4.75 21.88
C SER A 38 -12.97 -4.46 20.78
N PHE A 39 -12.58 -4.74 19.54
CA PHE A 39 -13.47 -4.79 18.38
C PHE A 39 -12.93 -5.78 17.37
N SER A 40 -13.83 -6.43 16.62
CA SER A 40 -13.48 -7.49 15.68
C SER A 40 -13.38 -7.03 14.23
N ARG A 41 -13.62 -5.74 13.95
CA ARG A 41 -13.66 -5.17 12.60
C ARG A 41 -12.82 -3.91 12.49
N PRO A 42 -12.17 -3.65 11.35
CA PRO A 42 -11.49 -2.39 11.12
C PRO A 42 -12.39 -1.18 11.37
N VAL A 43 -11.90 -0.20 12.13
CA VAL A 43 -12.54 1.09 12.32
C VAL A 43 -11.87 2.10 11.41
N ARG A 44 -12.67 2.88 10.67
CA ARG A 44 -12.19 3.97 9.82
C ARG A 44 -12.72 5.29 10.36
N LEU A 45 -11.82 6.17 10.77
CA LEU A 45 -12.15 7.54 11.11
C LEU A 45 -12.38 8.36 9.84
N LEU A 46 -13.63 8.78 9.62
CA LEU A 46 -14.02 9.60 8.48
C LEU A 46 -13.82 11.09 8.78
N HIS A 47 -12.58 11.50 9.00
CA HIS A 47 -12.23 12.91 9.18
C HIS A 47 -11.62 13.51 7.90
N PRO A 48 -12.11 14.67 7.40
CA PRO A 48 -11.66 15.24 6.12
C PRO A 48 -10.15 15.48 6.01
N ARG A 49 -9.49 15.77 7.14
CA ARG A 49 -8.04 16.07 7.20
C ARG A 49 -7.20 14.95 7.81
N HIS A 50 -7.83 14.02 8.51
CA HIS A 50 -7.15 13.04 9.36
C HIS A 50 -7.73 11.65 9.17
N PRO A 51 -7.60 11.06 7.96
CA PRO A 51 -8.04 9.70 7.74
C PRO A 51 -7.21 8.75 8.61
N LEU A 52 -7.89 7.92 9.40
CA LEU A 52 -7.25 6.90 10.23
C LEU A 52 -7.95 5.57 10.02
N TYR A 53 -7.19 4.50 9.88
CA TYR A 53 -7.67 3.15 10.14
C TYR A 53 -7.07 2.63 11.44
N VAL A 54 -7.91 1.98 12.23
CA VAL A 54 -7.48 1.14 13.34
C VAL A 54 -7.96 -0.27 13.04
N VAL A 55 -7.02 -1.16 12.76
CA VAL A 55 -7.28 -2.53 12.33
C VAL A 55 -6.93 -3.47 13.48
N PRO A 56 -7.88 -4.28 13.99
CA PRO A 56 -7.59 -5.22 15.05
C PRO A 56 -6.78 -6.39 14.49
N TRP A 57 -5.72 -6.74 15.19
CA TRP A 57 -4.86 -7.89 14.96
C TRP A 57 -5.00 -8.88 16.14
N PRO A 58 -4.47 -10.11 16.02
CA PRO A 58 -4.37 -11.03 17.16
C PRO A 58 -3.64 -10.40 18.37
N ASP A 59 -3.77 -11.04 19.53
CA ASP A 59 -3.04 -10.67 20.75
C ASP A 59 -3.29 -9.25 21.27
N HIS A 60 -4.52 -8.75 21.06
CA HIS A 60 -4.96 -7.41 21.45
C HIS A 60 -4.13 -6.28 20.82
N GLU A 61 -3.55 -6.54 19.66
CA GLU A 61 -2.83 -5.55 18.87
C GLU A 61 -3.77 -4.80 17.92
N PHE A 62 -3.40 -3.56 17.64
CA PHE A 62 -4.13 -2.69 16.75
C PHE A 62 -3.14 -1.97 15.83
N MET A 63 -3.26 -2.19 14.52
CA MET A 63 -2.52 -1.41 13.54
C MET A 63 -3.23 -0.07 13.32
N VAL A 64 -2.53 1.00 13.68
CA VAL A 64 -2.95 2.39 13.52
C VAL A 64 -2.23 2.96 12.30
N GLY A 65 -3.00 3.35 11.29
CA GLY A 65 -2.40 3.89 10.10
C GLY A 65 -3.30 3.99 8.87
N ALA A 66 -2.73 4.27 7.72
CA ALA A 66 -1.34 4.70 7.56
C ALA A 66 -1.30 6.09 6.91
N THR A 67 -0.21 6.81 7.13
CA THR A 67 0.00 8.11 6.49
C THR A 67 0.12 7.97 4.96
N VAL A 68 0.00 9.10 4.29
CA VAL A 68 0.20 9.25 2.84
C VAL A 68 1.10 10.45 2.65
N ILE A 69 2.38 10.20 2.42
CA ILE A 69 3.43 11.22 2.31
C ILE A 69 4.04 11.10 0.91
N GLU A 70 4.01 12.17 0.14
CA GLU A 70 4.69 12.27 -1.17
C GLU A 70 6.21 12.32 -0.94
N SER A 71 6.78 11.14 -0.72
CA SER A 71 8.20 10.91 -0.45
C SER A 71 8.55 9.46 -0.80
N GLU A 72 9.76 9.27 -1.31
CA GLU A 72 10.35 7.96 -1.60
C GLU A 72 11.36 7.52 -0.52
N ASP A 73 11.48 8.30 0.56
CA ASP A 73 12.29 7.95 1.72
C ASP A 73 11.79 6.64 2.34
N ASP A 74 12.67 5.69 2.59
CA ASP A 74 12.41 4.39 3.23
C ASP A 74 12.97 4.30 4.66
N SER A 75 13.44 5.42 5.22
CA SER A 75 13.90 5.56 6.61
C SER A 75 12.82 5.18 7.64
N PRO A 76 13.17 4.99 8.93
CA PRO A 76 12.19 4.75 9.99
C PRO A 76 11.12 5.85 10.12
N VAL A 77 10.04 5.54 10.83
CA VAL A 77 8.87 6.43 11.06
C VAL A 77 9.30 7.77 11.68
N THR A 78 8.65 8.86 11.25
CA THR A 78 8.94 10.21 11.74
C THR A 78 8.25 10.49 13.07
N VAL A 79 8.83 11.42 13.86
CA VAL A 79 8.19 11.95 15.07
C VAL A 79 6.83 12.56 14.74
N ARG A 80 6.74 13.30 13.63
CA ARG A 80 5.50 13.95 13.18
C ARG A 80 4.38 12.94 12.97
N SER A 81 4.60 11.92 12.15
CA SER A 81 3.57 10.90 11.89
C SER A 81 3.24 10.10 13.13
N SER A 82 4.21 9.88 14.03
CA SER A 82 3.94 9.21 15.30
C SER A 82 2.99 10.02 16.17
N LEU A 83 3.26 11.32 16.34
CA LEU A 83 2.37 12.24 17.07
C LEU A 83 0.98 12.29 16.43
N GLU A 84 0.89 12.45 15.11
CA GLU A 84 -0.39 12.51 14.40
C GLU A 84 -1.20 11.21 14.57
N LEU A 85 -0.60 10.04 14.31
CA LEU A 85 -1.30 8.75 14.39
C LEU A 85 -1.74 8.40 15.82
N LEU A 86 -0.87 8.58 16.81
CA LEU A 86 -1.19 8.25 18.20
C LEU A 86 -2.20 9.22 18.81
N SER A 87 -2.12 10.52 18.47
CA SER A 87 -3.12 11.50 18.90
C SER A 87 -4.50 11.17 18.32
N LEU A 88 -4.57 10.71 17.07
CA LEU A 88 -5.83 10.30 16.46
C LEU A 88 -6.38 8.99 17.04
N ALA A 89 -5.51 8.04 17.39
CA ALA A 89 -5.93 6.84 18.12
C ALA A 89 -6.52 7.19 19.49
N TYR A 90 -5.85 8.06 20.26
CA TYR A 90 -6.36 8.56 21.53
C TYR A 90 -7.69 9.30 21.39
N ALA A 91 -7.81 10.17 20.37
CA ALA A 91 -9.05 10.90 20.09
C ALA A 91 -10.20 9.96 19.67
N LEU A 92 -9.90 8.83 19.02
CA LEU A 92 -10.90 7.82 18.68
C LEU A 92 -11.41 7.09 19.93
N HIS A 93 -10.51 6.72 20.85
CA HIS A 93 -10.88 6.11 22.12
C HIS A 93 -9.81 6.38 23.19
N PRO A 94 -10.15 7.03 24.33
CA PRO A 94 -9.17 7.40 25.35
C PRO A 94 -8.37 6.23 25.93
N ALA A 95 -8.95 5.02 25.99
CA ALA A 95 -8.24 3.82 26.47
C ALA A 95 -7.05 3.39 25.57
N PHE A 96 -6.87 3.98 24.39
CA PHE A 96 -5.62 3.85 23.64
C PHE A 96 -4.47 4.68 24.22
N GLY A 97 -4.73 5.60 25.14
CA GLY A 97 -3.70 6.45 25.76
C GLY A 97 -2.68 5.67 26.60
N GLU A 98 -3.10 4.56 27.21
CA GLU A 98 -2.25 3.68 28.02
C GLU A 98 -1.77 2.44 27.23
N ALA A 99 -2.02 2.39 25.91
CA ALA A 99 -1.62 1.26 25.09
C ALA A 99 -0.10 1.21 24.89
N GLU A 100 0.48 0.00 24.91
CA GLU A 100 1.89 -0.21 24.61
C GLU A 100 2.16 0.07 23.13
N VAL A 101 3.20 0.84 22.80
CA VAL A 101 3.68 0.95 21.42
C VAL A 101 4.56 -0.27 21.11
N VAL A 102 4.05 -1.19 20.28
CA VAL A 102 4.72 -2.46 19.96
C VAL A 102 5.77 -2.28 18.87
N THR A 103 5.40 -1.63 17.77
CA THR A 103 6.30 -1.38 16.66
C THR A 103 5.83 -0.21 15.81
N ALA A 104 6.78 0.47 15.16
CA ALA A 104 6.53 1.49 14.18
C ALA A 104 7.22 1.09 12.87
N GLY A 105 6.53 1.26 11.74
CA GLY A 105 7.05 0.86 10.44
C GLY A 105 6.67 1.85 9.34
N ALA A 106 7.58 2.01 8.39
CA ALA A 106 7.37 2.79 7.18
C ALA A 106 7.57 1.91 5.94
N GLY A 107 6.93 2.29 4.83
CA GLY A 107 7.15 1.64 3.54
C GLY A 107 6.73 2.55 2.39
N VAL A 108 7.35 2.35 1.23
CA VAL A 108 7.12 3.17 0.03
C VAL A 108 6.22 2.41 -0.94
N ARG A 109 5.06 2.99 -1.25
CA ARG A 109 4.07 2.40 -2.15
C ARG A 109 4.35 2.86 -3.59
N PRO A 110 4.55 1.96 -4.56
CA PRO A 110 4.67 2.34 -5.96
C PRO A 110 3.33 2.85 -6.49
N SER A 111 3.33 4.00 -7.15
CA SER A 111 2.14 4.64 -7.68
C SER A 111 2.42 5.35 -9.00
N TRP A 112 1.46 5.38 -9.90
CA TRP A 112 1.47 6.30 -11.04
C TRP A 112 0.96 7.70 -10.60
N PRO A 113 1.16 8.75 -11.42
CA PRO A 113 0.64 10.09 -11.12
C PRO A 113 -0.88 10.11 -10.88
N ASP A 114 -1.62 9.27 -11.60
CA ASP A 114 -3.07 9.11 -11.49
C ASP A 114 -3.51 8.19 -10.33
N ASN A 115 -2.59 7.50 -9.66
CA ASN A 115 -2.82 6.48 -8.62
C ASN A 115 -3.53 5.20 -9.10
N TYR A 116 -3.68 4.98 -10.41
CA TYR A 116 -4.28 3.76 -10.95
C TYR A 116 -3.19 2.75 -11.32
N PRO A 117 -3.32 1.47 -10.95
CA PRO A 117 -2.38 0.44 -11.39
C PRO A 117 -2.40 0.29 -12.90
N LYS A 118 -1.25 -0.08 -13.47
CA LYS A 118 -1.10 -0.31 -14.91
C LYS A 118 -0.44 -1.65 -15.18
N ILE A 119 -0.92 -2.31 -16.23
CA ILE A 119 -0.32 -3.46 -16.89
C ILE A 119 0.25 -2.94 -18.21
N ILE A 120 1.55 -3.08 -18.42
CA ILE A 120 2.26 -2.52 -19.58
C ILE A 120 3.06 -3.64 -20.27
N PRO A 121 2.56 -4.20 -21.37
CA PRO A 121 3.32 -5.09 -22.23
C PRO A 121 4.41 -4.32 -22.99
N ALA A 122 5.66 -4.74 -22.87
CA ALA A 122 6.84 -4.14 -23.51
C ALA A 122 7.79 -5.25 -24.01
N GLY A 123 7.63 -5.65 -25.28
CA GLY A 123 8.41 -6.75 -25.86
C GLY A 123 8.11 -8.08 -25.14
N ASN A 124 9.12 -8.67 -24.53
CA ASN A 124 9.00 -9.91 -23.76
C ASN A 124 8.83 -9.68 -22.24
N VAL A 125 8.54 -8.44 -21.82
CA VAL A 125 8.27 -8.07 -20.42
C VAL A 125 6.85 -7.55 -20.30
N ILE A 126 6.12 -7.98 -19.28
CA ILE A 126 4.84 -7.39 -18.88
C ILE A 126 5.05 -6.77 -17.50
N HIS A 127 4.99 -5.44 -17.40
CA HIS A 127 5.06 -4.75 -16.12
C HIS A 127 3.69 -4.70 -15.48
N VAL A 128 3.60 -5.03 -14.18
CA VAL A 128 2.37 -4.93 -13.39
C VAL A 128 2.68 -4.14 -12.14
N ASN A 129 2.29 -2.87 -12.11
CA ASN A 129 2.80 -1.96 -11.08
C ASN A 129 1.89 -0.76 -10.80
N GLY A 130 2.25 0.01 -9.78
CA GLY A 130 1.59 1.28 -9.44
C GLY A 130 0.27 1.11 -8.72
N SER A 131 0.09 0.00 -7.99
CA SER A 131 -1.13 -0.30 -7.24
C SER A 131 -1.37 0.59 -6.02
N TYR A 132 -0.43 1.50 -5.71
CA TYR A 132 -0.55 2.49 -4.66
C TYR A 132 -0.98 1.84 -3.32
N ARG A 133 -2.06 2.33 -2.69
CA ARG A 133 -2.62 1.80 -1.43
C ARG A 133 -3.55 0.60 -1.60
N HIS A 134 -3.72 0.10 -2.83
CA HIS A 134 -4.69 -0.94 -3.18
C HIS A 134 -4.03 -2.26 -3.64
N GLY A 135 -2.70 -2.39 -3.50
CA GLY A 135 -1.96 -3.57 -3.98
C GLY A 135 -2.47 -4.90 -3.44
N PHE A 136 -2.71 -5.01 -2.13
CA PHE A 136 -3.24 -6.24 -1.54
C PHE A 136 -4.63 -6.59 -2.06
N LEU A 137 -5.51 -5.60 -2.22
CA LEU A 137 -6.88 -5.79 -2.68
C LEU A 137 -6.94 -6.17 -4.17
N LEU A 138 -6.10 -5.54 -4.99
CA LEU A 138 -6.13 -5.69 -6.45
C LEU A 138 -5.24 -6.81 -6.97
N ALA A 139 -4.32 -7.34 -6.16
CA ALA A 139 -3.38 -8.38 -6.58
C ALA A 139 -4.03 -9.58 -7.30
N PRO A 140 -5.12 -10.20 -6.77
CA PRO A 140 -5.78 -11.32 -7.46
C PRO A 140 -6.36 -10.95 -8.83
N LEU A 141 -6.96 -9.75 -8.94
CA LEU A 141 -7.52 -9.24 -10.19
C LEU A 141 -6.41 -9.00 -11.22
N LEU A 142 -5.35 -8.29 -10.83
CA LEU A 142 -4.23 -7.98 -11.73
C LEU A 142 -3.54 -9.26 -12.23
N ALA A 143 -3.37 -10.26 -11.36
CA ALA A 143 -2.83 -11.55 -11.76
C ALA A 143 -3.73 -12.25 -12.78
N LYS A 144 -5.05 -12.26 -12.55
CA LYS A 144 -6.01 -12.83 -13.51
C LYS A 144 -5.96 -12.13 -14.86
N LEU A 145 -5.95 -10.80 -14.88
CA LEU A 145 -5.90 -10.01 -16.11
C LEU A 145 -4.65 -10.30 -16.94
N VAL A 146 -3.49 -10.48 -16.29
CA VAL A 146 -2.26 -10.86 -16.98
C VAL A 146 -2.33 -12.27 -17.54
N VAL A 147 -2.88 -13.23 -16.78
CA VAL A 147 -3.07 -14.61 -17.28
C VAL A 147 -4.02 -14.64 -18.48
N ASP A 148 -5.14 -13.94 -18.41
CA ASP A 148 -6.11 -13.86 -19.50
C ASP A 148 -5.48 -13.20 -20.74
N TYR A 149 -4.69 -12.15 -20.57
CA TYR A 149 -3.93 -11.52 -21.65
C TYR A 149 -2.93 -12.48 -22.31
N ILE A 150 -2.17 -13.24 -21.51
CA ILE A 150 -1.18 -14.20 -22.04
C ILE A 150 -1.88 -15.34 -22.80
N ALA A 151 -3.00 -15.84 -22.27
CA ALA A 151 -3.68 -16.99 -22.83
C ALA A 151 -4.55 -16.64 -24.06
N GLN A 152 -5.16 -15.45 -24.08
CA GLN A 152 -6.23 -15.10 -25.02
C GLN A 152 -5.99 -13.78 -25.76
N GLY A 153 -4.96 -13.00 -25.40
CA GLY A 153 -4.72 -11.66 -25.93
C GLY A 153 -5.72 -10.61 -25.44
N THR A 154 -6.54 -10.92 -24.43
CA THR A 154 -7.54 -9.99 -23.90
C THR A 154 -6.90 -8.93 -23.02
N ALA A 155 -7.02 -7.66 -23.43
CA ALA A 155 -6.52 -6.51 -22.69
C ALA A 155 -7.68 -5.67 -22.15
N ASP A 156 -7.81 -5.59 -20.83
CA ASP A 156 -8.80 -4.72 -20.19
C ASP A 156 -8.36 -3.24 -20.31
N PRO A 157 -9.15 -2.37 -20.95
CA PRO A 157 -8.76 -0.99 -21.24
C PRO A 157 -8.57 -0.12 -19.99
N LEU A 158 -9.07 -0.54 -18.82
CA LEU A 158 -8.85 0.18 -17.56
C LEU A 158 -7.46 -0.08 -16.97
N PHE A 159 -6.88 -1.24 -17.23
CA PHE A 159 -5.61 -1.64 -16.62
C PHE A 159 -4.46 -1.67 -17.62
N PHE A 160 -4.73 -1.99 -18.89
CA PHE A 160 -3.70 -2.05 -19.92
C PHE A 160 -3.41 -0.68 -20.49
N ALA A 161 -2.15 -0.27 -20.41
CA ALA A 161 -1.66 0.97 -20.99
C ALA A 161 -0.61 0.68 -22.06
N ALA A 162 -0.58 1.51 -23.10
CA ALA A 162 0.55 1.55 -24.02
C ALA A 162 1.77 2.17 -23.32
N VAL A 163 2.96 1.75 -23.76
CA VAL A 163 4.26 2.31 -23.35
C VAL A 163 4.36 3.76 -23.77
#